data_AF-A0A1F8ST52-F1
#
_entry.id   AF-A0A1F8ST52-F1
#
_cell.length_a   1.000
_cell.length_b   1.000
_cell.length_c   1.000
_cell.angle_alpha   90.00
_cell.angle_beta   90.00
_cell.angle_gamma   90.00
#
_symmetry.space_group_name_H-M   'P 1'
#
loop_
_entity.id
_entity.type
_entity.pdbx_description
1 polymer ?
#
loop_
_entity_poly.entity_id
_entity_poly.type
_entity_poly.pdbx_seq_one_letter_code
_entity_poly.pdbx_strand_id
1 'polypeptide(L)' 'MIGLSLEEMKQIPNTIAVAMGKDKVKAILGGLHTGVIDVLCTDHSTAREVLQLELSAPSPGSAPIST' A
#
# COMPACT_ATOMS: atom_id res chain seq x y z
N MET A 1 -2.32 4.45 23.72
CA MET A 1 -1.97 4.69 22.31
C MET A 1 -3.10 5.49 21.71
N ILE A 2 -2.81 6.60 21.03
CA ILE A 2 -3.80 7.39 20.29
C ILE A 2 -3.43 7.25 18.82
N GLY A 3 -4.40 6.94 17.97
CA GLY A 3 -4.23 6.75 16.54
C GLY A 3 -5.55 7.00 15.81
N LEU A 4 -5.47 7.09 14.48
CA LEU A 4 -6.63 7.27 13.60
C LEU A 4 -7.15 5.90 13.13
N SER A 5 -8.46 5.80 12.97
CA SER A 5 -9.09 4.72 12.20
C SER A 5 -8.86 4.92 10.69
N LEU A 6 -9.05 3.86 9.91
CA LEU A 6 -8.98 3.94 8.43
C LEU A 6 -10.05 4.89 7.86
N GLU A 7 -11.23 4.95 8.46
CA GLU A 7 -12.30 5.85 8.00
C GLU A 7 -11.94 7.32 8.24
N GLU A 8 -11.31 7.63 9.38
CA GLU A 8 -10.79 8.97 9.65
C GLU A 8 -9.65 9.32 8.69
N MET A 9 -8.76 8.37 8.37
CA MET A 9 -7.70 8.58 7.39
C MET A 9 -8.24 8.90 5.99
N LYS A 10 -9.33 8.26 5.55
CA LYS A 10 -9.97 8.54 4.24
C LYS A 10 -10.54 9.96 4.14
N GLN A 11 -10.84 10.62 5.26
CA GLN A 11 -11.33 12.01 5.25
C GLN A 11 -10.20 13.03 5.11
N ILE A 12 -8.94 12.61 5.23
CA ILE A 12 -7.78 13.48 5.05
C ILE A 12 -7.58 13.67 3.55
N PRO A 13 -7.59 14.92 3.04
CA PRO A 13 -7.53 15.17 1.60
C PRO A 13 -6.16 14.92 0.97
N ASN A 14 -5.12 14.77 1.77
CA ASN A 14 -3.76 14.46 1.30
C ASN A 14 -2.98 13.71 2.39
N THR A 15 -2.72 12.44 2.17
CA THR A 15 -1.94 11.58 3.05
C THR A 15 -0.58 11.25 2.44
N ILE A 16 0.46 11.41 3.26
CA ILE A 16 1.84 11.12 2.86
C ILE A 16 2.40 10.05 3.80
N ALA A 17 2.71 8.88 3.24
CA ALA A 17 3.41 7.82 3.95
C ALA A 17 4.91 7.91 3.69
N VAL A 18 5.73 7.79 4.73
CA VAL A 18 7.19 7.73 4.61
C VAL A 18 7.66 6.40 5.18
N ALA A 19 8.22 5.56 4.32
CA ALA A 19 8.72 4.25 4.72
C ALA A 19 9.83 3.78 3.79
N MET A 20 10.82 3.07 4.35
CA MET A 20 11.92 2.45 3.62
C MET A 20 12.38 1.18 4.34
N GLY A 21 12.97 0.26 3.58
CA GLY A 21 13.52 -1.00 4.07
C GLY A 21 12.78 -2.22 3.52
N LYS A 22 13.56 -3.26 3.17
CA LYS A 22 13.06 -4.51 2.56
C LYS A 22 12.09 -5.26 3.48
N ASP A 23 12.34 -5.20 4.78
CA ASP A 23 11.50 -5.77 5.84
C ASP A 23 10.09 -5.16 5.88
N LYS A 24 9.92 -3.95 5.34
CA LYS A 24 8.64 -3.23 5.32
C LYS A 24 7.89 -3.37 4.01
N VAL A 25 8.45 -3.99 2.97
CA VAL A 25 7.84 -4.05 1.63
C VAL A 25 6.42 -4.61 1.66
N LYS A 26 6.18 -5.70 2.40
CA LYS A 26 4.83 -6.28 2.55
C LYS A 26 3.86 -5.35 3.27
N ALA A 27 4.32 -4.65 4.31
CA ALA A 27 3.50 -3.73 5.07
C ALA A 27 3.16 -2.46 4.26
N ILE A 28 4.13 -1.94 3.51
CA ILE A 28 3.94 -0.85 2.57
C ILE A 28 2.89 -1.24 1.53
N LEU A 29 3.05 -2.41 0.89
CA LEU A 29 2.10 -2.86 -0.12
C LEU A 29 0.68 -3.02 0.45
N GLY A 30 0.54 -3.63 1.63
CA GLY A 30 -0.74 -3.74 2.32
C GLY A 30 -1.37 -2.38 2.64
N GLY A 31 -0.55 -1.39 3.03
CA GLY A 31 -0.99 -0.01 3.23
C GLY A 31 -1.46 0.64 1.94
N LEU A 32 -0.74 0.47 0.83
CA LEU A 32 -1.12 1.00 -0.48
C LEU A 32 -2.45 0.41 -0.97
N HIS A 33 -2.69 -0.90 -0.75
CA HIS A 33 -3.95 -1.55 -1.11
C HIS A 33 -5.18 -1.04 -0.34
N THR A 34 -4.99 -0.33 0.78
CA THR A 34 -6.11 0.31 1.48
C THR A 34 -6.68 1.52 0.73
N GLY A 35 -5.91 2.09 -0.22
CA GLY A 35 -6.28 3.28 -0.97
C GLY A 35 -6.27 4.58 -0.16
N VAL A 36 -5.81 4.57 1.10
CA VAL A 36 -5.78 5.77 1.96
C VAL A 36 -4.47 6.54 1.89
N ILE A 37 -3.47 6.08 1.14
CA ILE A 37 -2.15 6.71 0.96
C ILE A 37 -2.13 7.36 -0.43
N ASP A 38 -2.11 8.69 -0.47
CA ASP A 38 -2.03 9.44 -1.74
C ASP A 38 -0.59 9.48 -2.27
N VAL A 39 0.37 9.70 -1.37
CA VAL A 39 1.80 9.80 -1.72
C VAL A 39 2.63 8.89 -0.83
N LEU A 40 3.44 8.02 -1.45
CA LEU A 40 4.48 7.26 -0.76
C LEU A 40 5.86 7.87 -1.04
N CYS A 41 6.53 8.34 0.00
CA CYS A 41 7.94 8.71 -0.03
C CYS A 41 8.79 7.52 0.43
N THR A 42 9.64 7.01 -0.46
CA THR A 42 10.49 5.84 -0.20
C THR A 42 11.79 5.92 -1.01
N ASP A 43 12.71 4.98 -0.76
CA ASP A 43 13.95 4.88 -1.54
C ASP A 43 13.78 4.00 -2.80
N HIS A 44 14.75 4.09 -3.70
CA HIS A 44 14.73 3.36 -4.97
C HIS A 44 14.64 1.83 -4.79
N SER A 45 15.37 1.26 -3.82
CA SER A 45 15.35 -0.18 -3.55
C SER A 45 13.98 -0.67 -3.09
N THR A 46 13.37 0.04 -2.14
CA THR A 46 12.07 -0.30 -1.56
C THR A 46 10.98 -0.15 -2.60
N ALA A 47 10.99 0.93 -3.39
CA ALA A 47 10.05 1.13 -4.50
C ALA A 47 10.08 -0.03 -5.49
N ARG A 48 11.28 -0.47 -5.92
CA ARG A 48 11.44 -1.59 -6.84
C ARG A 48 10.89 -2.89 -6.27
N GLU A 49 11.14 -3.17 -5.00
CA GLU A 49 10.67 -4.40 -4.36
C GLU A 49 9.16 -4.41 -4.15
N VAL A 50 8.54 -3.27 -3.82
CA VAL A 50 7.08 -3.13 -3.75
C VAL A 50 6.43 -3.43 -5.09
N LEU A 51 6.96 -2.86 -6.18
CA LEU A 51 6.47 -3.12 -7.54
C LEU A 51 6.65 -4.59 -7.94
N GLN A 52 7.81 -5.18 -7.65
CA GLN A 52 8.08 -6.58 -7.95
C GLN A 52 7.13 -7.52 -7.19
N LEU A 53 6.84 -7.22 -5.92
CA LEU A 53 5.93 -8.00 -5.09
C LEU A 53 4.51 -7.95 -5.65
N GLU A 54 4.02 -6.77 -6.05
CA GLU A 54 2.69 -6.61 -6.66
C GLU A 54 2.56 -7.40 -7.97
N LEU A 55 3.55 -7.31 -8.86
CA LEU A 55 3.54 -8.01 -10.15
C LEU A 55 3.64 -9.54 -10.01
N SER A 56 4.20 -10.01 -8.90
CA SER A 56 4.32 -11.45 -8.61
C SER A 56 3.10 -12.01 -7.88
N ALA A 57 2.23 -11.14 -7.33
CA ALA A 57 0.99 -11.54 -6.71
C ALA A 57 -0.07 -11.83 -7.79
N PRO A 58 -0.89 -12.89 -7.64
CA PRO A 58 -2.02 -13.11 -8.53
C PRO A 58 -2.98 -11.92 -8.40
N SER A 59 -3.31 -11.28 -9.52
CA SER A 59 -4.17 -10.10 -9.52
C SER A 59 -5.52 -10.42 -8.85
N PRO A 60 -5.97 -9.62 -7.86
CA PRO A 60 -7.26 -9.85 -7.18
C PRO A 60 -8.49 -9.71 -8.10
N GLY A 61 -8.31 -9.28 -9.36
CA GLY A 61 -9.35 -9.20 -10.40
C GLY A 61 -9.51 -10.42 -11.31
N SER A 62 -8.82 -11.54 -11.03
CA SER A 62 -8.92 -12.77 -11.83
C SER A 62 -9.91 -13.81 -11.29
N ALA A 63 -10.65 -13.48 -10.23
CA ALA A 63 -11.78 -14.30 -9.82
C ALA A 63 -12.78 -14.38 -10.99
N PRO A 64 -13.16 -15.59 -11.45
CA PRO A 64 -14.15 -15.71 -12.49
C PRO A 64 -15.42 -15.01 -12.01
N ILE A 65 -15.97 -14.18 -12.87
CA ILE A 65 -17.30 -13.61 -12.70
C ILE A 65 -18.23 -14.83 -12.67
N SER A 66 -18.58 -15.32 -11.48
CA SER A 66 -19.53 -16.43 -11.34
C SER A 66 -20.85 -15.98 -11.94
N THR A 67 -21.29 -16.74 -12.94
CA THR A 67 -22.62 -16.73 -13.55
C THR A 67 -23.70 -17.00 -12.50
#